data_AF-D3VFA2-F1
#
_entry.id   AF-D3VFA2-F1
#
_cell.length_a   1.000
_cell.length_b   1.000
_cell.length_c   1.000
_cell.angle_alpha   90.00
_cell.angle_beta   90.00
_cell.angle_gamma   90.00
#
_symmetry.space_group_name_H-M   'P 1'
#
loop_
_entity.id
_entity.type
_entity.pdbx_description
1 polymer ?
#
loop_
_entity_poly.entity_id
_entity_poly.type
_entity_poly.pdbx_seq_one_letter_code
_entity_poly.pdbx_strand_id
1 'polypeptide(L)' 'MHDAMRDITQYLGGYYNYIRPHSFNGGISPVEYEKQWEEAKRMSGSS' A
#
# COMPACT_ATOMS: atom_id res chain seq x y z
N MET A 1 -7.09 -20.03 -15.74
CA MET A 1 -6.60 -18.63 -15.88
C MET A 1 -7.33 -17.67 -14.94
N HIS A 2 -8.66 -17.76 -14.77
CA HIS A 2 -9.41 -16.87 -13.87
C HIS A 2 -9.02 -16.98 -12.39
N ASP A 3 -8.75 -18.19 -11.87
CA ASP A 3 -8.39 -18.36 -10.45
C ASP A 3 -7.06 -17.69 -10.11
N ALA A 4 -6.03 -17.85 -10.95
CA ALA A 4 -4.74 -17.19 -10.72
C ALA A 4 -4.86 -15.66 -10.68
N MET A 5 -5.66 -15.07 -11.58
CA MET A 5 -5.90 -13.63 -11.55
C MET A 5 -6.63 -13.18 -10.29
N ARG A 6 -7.65 -13.93 -9.86
CA ARG A 6 -8.38 -13.65 -8.61
C ARG A 6 -7.44 -13.72 -7.42
N ASP A 7 -6.64 -14.78 -7.32
CA ASP A 7 -5.78 -15.03 -6.17
C ASP A 7 -4.68 -13.96 -6.08
N ILE A 8 -4.09 -13.56 -7.21
CA ILE A 8 -3.13 -12.45 -7.26
C ILE A 8 -3.79 -11.14 -6.83
N THR A 9 -4.99 -10.85 -7.34
CA THR A 9 -5.73 -9.63 -7.01
C THR A 9 -6.06 -9.57 -5.52
N GLN A 10 -6.53 -10.68 -4.95
CA GLN A 10 -6.86 -10.78 -3.53
C GLN A 10 -5.61 -10.70 -2.65
N TYR A 11 -4.52 -11.35 -3.07
CA TYR A 11 -3.26 -11.29 -2.35
C TYR A 11 -2.70 -9.87 -2.33
N LEU A 12 -2.58 -9.21 -3.48
CA LEU A 12 -2.01 -7.86 -3.56
C LEU A 12 -2.95 -6.82 -2.96
N GLY A 13 -4.20 -6.80 -3.42
CA GLY A 13 -5.20 -5.79 -3.04
C GLY A 13 -5.78 -5.98 -1.63
N GLY A 14 -5.64 -7.16 -1.03
CA GLY A 14 -6.10 -7.44 0.33
C GLY A 14 -4.96 -7.61 1.30
N TYR A 15 -4.28 -8.75 1.25
CA TYR A 15 -3.32 -9.12 2.29
C TYR A 15 -2.02 -8.29 2.23
N TYR A 16 -1.38 -8.21 1.07
CA TYR A 16 -0.08 -7.55 0.91
C TYR A 16 -0.16 -6.05 1.18
N ASN A 17 -1.14 -5.36 0.62
CA ASN A 17 -1.23 -3.90 0.73
C ASN A 17 -1.63 -3.41 2.14
N TYR A 18 -2.27 -4.26 2.96
CA TYR A 18 -2.85 -3.83 4.24
C TYR A 18 -2.34 -4.60 5.47
N ILE A 19 -2.11 -5.91 5.38
CA ILE A 19 -1.96 -6.80 6.54
C ILE A 19 -0.55 -7.35 6.68
N ARG A 20 0.16 -7.57 5.57
CA ARG A 20 1.47 -8.20 5.59
C ARG A 20 2.42 -7.46 6.56
N PRO A 21 3.20 -8.16 7.39
CA PRO A 21 4.24 -7.51 8.18
C PRO A 21 5.34 -6.95 7.26
N HIS A 22 5.38 -5.63 7.09
CA HIS A 22 6.36 -4.95 6.22
C HIS A 22 7.65 -4.62 6.96
N SER A 23 8.35 -5.63 7.49
CA SER A 23 9.56 -5.47 8.30
C SER A 23 10.68 -4.68 7.61
N PHE A 24 10.77 -4.74 6.28
CA PHE A 24 11.75 -3.98 5.51
C PHE A 24 11.36 -2.52 5.23
N ASN A 25 10.09 -2.16 5.41
CA ASN A 25 9.58 -0.79 5.27
C ASN A 25 9.29 -0.16 6.64
N GLY A 26 10.00 -0.56 7.69
CA GLY A 26 9.75 -0.08 9.05
C GLY A 26 8.38 -0.46 9.62
N GLY A 27 7.72 -1.47 9.07
CA GLY A 27 6.37 -1.88 9.43
C GLY A 27 5.26 -1.11 8.70
N ILE A 28 5.59 -0.17 7.82
CA ILE A 28 4.61 0.65 7.10
C ILE A 28 4.12 -0.10 5.86
N SER A 29 2.80 -0.19 5.71
CA SER A 29 2.18 -0.81 4.54
C SER A 29 2.20 0.11 3.32
N PRO A 30 2.13 -0.43 2.09
CA PRO A 30 2.08 0.37 0.87
C PRO A 30 0.96 1.42 0.89
N VAL A 31 -0.22 1.05 1.40
CA VAL A 31 -1.37 1.96 1.49
C VAL A 31 -1.10 3.11 2.45
N GLU A 32 -0.44 2.83 3.58
CA GLU A 32 -0.11 3.84 4.58
C GLU A 32 0.98 4.79 4.06
N TYR A 33 1.98 4.26 3.37
CA TYR A 33 3.01 5.06 2.73
C TYR A 33 2.42 6.05 1.69
N GLU A 34 1.50 5.58 0.84
CA GLU A 34 0.86 6.43 -0.18
C GLU A 34 0.08 7.59 0.46
N LYS A 35 -0.62 7.34 1.57
CA LYS A 35 -1.32 8.40 2.32
C LYS A 35 -0.36 9.46 2.84
N GLN A 36 0.72 9.03 3.50
CA GLN A 36 1.73 9.95 4.04
C GLN A 36 2.37 10.79 2.92
N TRP A 37 2.61 10.16 1.76
CA TRP A 37 3.14 10.85 0.59
C TRP A 37 2.17 11.90 0.04
N GLU A 38 0.88 11.58 -0.10
CA GLU A 38 -0.12 12.56 -0.57
C GLU A 38 -0.33 13.71 0.43
N GLU A 39 -0.30 13.42 1.73
CA GLU A 39 -0.34 14.45 2.78
C GLU A 39 0.88 15.39 2.69
N ALA A 40 2.08 14.82 2.54
CA ALA A 40 3.31 15.59 2.37
C ALA A 40 3.26 16.46 1.10
N LYS A 41 2.77 15.91 -0.02
CA LYS A 41 2.60 16.67 -1.26
C LYS A 41 1.64 17.85 -1.06
N ARG A 42 0.49 17.63 -0.41
CA ARG A 42 -0.48 18.70 -0.13
C ARG A 42 0.10 19.83 0.71
N MET A 43 0.91 19.50 1.72
CA MET A 43 1.58 20.51 2.56
C MET A 43 2.63 21.30 1.77
N SER A 44 3.38 20.65 0.88
CA SER A 44 4.40 21.30 0.06
C SER A 44 3.84 22.26 -0.99
N GLY A 45 2.60 22.04 -1.47
CA GLY A 45 1.93 22.89 -2.46
C GLY A 45 1.21 24.11 -1.89
N SER A 46 1.24 24.32 -0.56
CA SER A 46 0.56 25.44 0.11
C SER A 46 1.50 26.60 0.47
N SER A 47 2.63 26.73 -0.24
CA SER A 47 3.58 27.86 -0.10
C SER A 47 3.30 28.98 -1.09
#